data_AF-A0A093VEF4-F1
#
_entry.id   AF-A0A093VEF4-F1
#
_cell.length_a   1.000
_cell.length_b   1.000
_cell.length_c   1.000
_cell.angle_alpha   90.00
_cell.angle_beta   90.00
_cell.angle_gamma   90.00
#
_symmetry.space_group_name_H-M   'P 1'
#
loop_
_entity.id
_entity.type
_entity.pdbx_description
1 polymer ?
#
loop_
_entity_poly.entity_id
_entity_poly.type
_entity_poly.pdbx_seq_one_letter_code
_entity_poly.pdbx_strand_id
1 'polypeptide(L)'
;MPTPFQDLDPAGVSPEDRMNALRGYKATTNNPRVSEEAKQHAREMIDALGGDQPRAEMKQFDREKDQTRVVGGLKASIRNPRNSNAGKSRAQEKLDEMSGTF
;
A
#
# COMPACT_ATOMS: atom_id res chain seq x y z
N MET A 1 -20.77 -13.85 -7.97
CA MET A 1 -21.02 -12.90 -6.86
C MET A 1 -20.31 -11.61 -7.20
N PRO A 2 -20.96 -10.44 -7.17
CA PRO A 2 -20.25 -9.17 -7.26
C PRO A 2 -19.28 -9.08 -6.10
N THR A 3 -18.05 -8.65 -6.35
CA THR A 3 -17.09 -8.44 -5.26
C THR A 3 -17.63 -7.29 -4.41
N PRO A 4 -17.69 -7.41 -3.07
CA PRO A 4 -17.91 -6.23 -2.26
C PRO A 4 -16.85 -5.21 -2.67
N PHE A 5 -17.17 -3.91 -2.67
CA PHE A 5 -16.30 -2.84 -3.14
C PHE A 5 -16.25 -2.56 -4.65
N GLN A 6 -17.02 -3.27 -5.50
CA GLN A 6 -17.06 -2.98 -6.95
C GLN A 6 -17.61 -1.57 -7.30
N ASP A 7 -18.39 -0.98 -6.38
CA ASP A 7 -19.08 0.31 -6.59
C ASP A 7 -18.46 1.50 -5.83
N LEU A 8 -17.38 1.29 -5.06
CA LEU A 8 -16.84 2.32 -4.17
C LEU A 8 -15.86 3.29 -4.85
N ASP A 9 -15.31 2.93 -6.02
CA ASP A 9 -14.42 3.82 -6.78
C ASP A 9 -14.44 3.47 -8.29
N PRO A 10 -14.65 4.42 -9.23
CA PRO A 10 -14.63 4.14 -10.67
C PRO A 10 -13.25 3.70 -11.19
N ALA A 11 -12.18 3.91 -10.41
CA ALA A 11 -10.83 3.44 -10.69
C ALA A 11 -10.55 2.00 -10.18
N GLY A 12 -11.51 1.40 -9.46
CA GLY A 12 -11.31 0.16 -8.72
C GLY A 12 -10.62 0.37 -7.38
N VAL A 13 -10.85 -0.55 -6.45
CA VAL A 13 -10.35 -0.46 -5.07
C VAL A 13 -8.86 -0.77 -5.06
N SER A 14 -8.04 0.15 -4.56
CA SER A 14 -6.60 -0.06 -4.40
C SER A 14 -6.34 -1.30 -3.52
N PRO A 15 -5.27 -2.09 -3.76
CA PRO A 15 -4.89 -3.17 -2.87
C PRO A 15 -4.68 -2.73 -1.41
N GLU A 16 -4.25 -1.47 -1.22
CA GLU A 16 -4.10 -0.84 0.09
C GLU A 16 -5.45 -0.71 0.82
N ASP A 17 -6.51 -0.31 0.09
CA ASP A 17 -7.87 -0.18 0.63
C ASP A 17 -8.49 -1.55 0.92
N ARG A 18 -8.28 -2.53 0.04
CA ARG A 18 -8.70 -3.92 0.30
C ARG A 18 -8.06 -4.47 1.58
N MET A 19 -6.77 -4.19 1.79
CA MET A 19 -6.06 -4.66 2.96
C MET A 19 -6.45 -3.90 4.23
N ASN A 20 -6.73 -2.60 4.14
CA ASN A 20 -7.27 -1.81 5.25
C ASN A 20 -8.66 -2.33 5.66
N ALA A 21 -9.54 -2.61 4.70
CA ALA A 21 -10.86 -3.20 4.93
C ALA A 21 -10.74 -4.57 5.61
N LEU A 22 -9.88 -5.47 5.09
CA LEU A 22 -9.60 -6.77 5.72
C LEU A 22 -9.16 -6.61 7.18
N ARG A 23 -8.26 -5.66 7.47
CA ARG A 23 -7.77 -5.39 8.82
C ARG A 23 -8.90 -4.93 9.74
N GLY A 24 -9.79 -4.09 9.24
CA GLY A 24 -11.01 -3.64 9.92
C GLY A 24 -11.94 -4.80 10.27
N TYR A 25 -12.31 -5.63 9.29
CA TYR A 25 -13.16 -6.79 9.54
C TYR A 25 -12.54 -7.79 10.51
N LYS A 26 -11.23 -8.03 10.41
CA LYS A 26 -10.51 -8.91 11.34
C LYS A 26 -10.48 -8.36 12.76
N ALA A 27 -10.46 -7.03 12.92
CA ALA A 27 -10.61 -6.40 14.23
C ALA A 27 -12.04 -6.59 14.77
N THR A 28 -13.06 -6.43 13.93
CA THR A 28 -14.47 -6.68 14.27
C THR A 28 -14.69 -8.10 14.77
N THR A 29 -14.14 -9.12 14.10
CA THR A 29 -14.26 -10.53 14.52
C THR A 29 -13.64 -10.81 15.90
N ASN A 30 -12.55 -10.11 16.25
CA ASN A 30 -11.86 -10.29 17.53
C ASN A 30 -12.38 -9.39 18.66
N ASN A 31 -13.24 -8.41 18.35
CA ASN A 31 -13.72 -7.46 19.35
C ASN A 31 -14.84 -8.10 20.19
N PRO A 32 -14.67 -8.25 21.52
CA PRO A 32 -15.69 -8.83 22.39
C PRO A 32 -16.92 -7.93 22.56
N ARG A 33 -16.83 -6.63 22.22
CA ARG A 33 -17.95 -5.67 22.32
C ARG A 33 -18.84 -5.62 21.07
N VAL A 34 -18.56 -6.43 20.07
CA VAL A 34 -19.32 -6.48 18.81
C VAL A 34 -20.30 -7.66 18.85
N SER A 35 -21.48 -7.48 18.27
CA SER A 35 -22.50 -8.55 18.20
C SER A 35 -22.05 -9.73 17.34
N GLU A 36 -22.63 -10.90 17.58
CA GLU A 36 -22.32 -12.08 16.78
C GLU A 36 -22.74 -11.93 15.31
N GLU A 37 -23.86 -11.23 15.01
CA GLU A 37 -24.24 -10.96 13.60
C GLU A 37 -23.18 -10.11 12.90
N ALA A 38 -22.65 -9.08 13.57
CA ALA A 38 -21.62 -8.23 12.99
C ALA A 38 -20.30 -8.97 12.79
N LYS A 39 -19.95 -9.91 13.67
CA LYS A 39 -18.78 -10.80 13.49
C LYS A 39 -18.99 -11.77 12.33
N GLN A 40 -20.19 -12.31 12.15
CA GLN A 40 -20.53 -13.20 11.06
C GLN A 40 -20.40 -12.49 9.70
N HIS A 41 -21.00 -11.30 9.58
CA HIS A 41 -20.85 -10.46 8.40
C HIS A 41 -19.38 -10.10 8.13
N ALA A 42 -18.60 -9.78 9.17
CA ALA A 42 -17.18 -9.51 9.01
C ALA A 42 -16.40 -10.70 8.43
N ARG A 43 -16.76 -11.95 8.77
CA ARG A 43 -16.15 -13.17 8.20
C ARG A 43 -16.50 -13.31 6.71
N GLU A 44 -17.76 -13.10 6.35
CA GLU A 44 -18.21 -13.16 4.95
C GLU A 44 -17.47 -12.13 4.08
N MET A 45 -17.26 -10.92 4.61
CA MET A 45 -16.51 -9.87 3.91
C MET A 45 -15.03 -10.19 3.77
N ILE A 46 -14.42 -10.87 4.75
CA ILE A 46 -13.02 -11.33 4.67
C ILE A 46 -12.85 -12.35 3.55
N ASP A 47 -13.78 -13.30 3.43
CA ASP A 47 -13.74 -14.32 2.37
C ASP A 47 -13.95 -13.69 0.99
N ALA A 48 -14.90 -12.75 0.88
CA ALA A 48 -15.19 -12.04 -0.36
C ALA A 48 -14.07 -11.10 -0.82
N LEU A 49 -13.22 -10.63 0.10
CA LEU A 49 -12.01 -9.83 -0.17
C LEU A 49 -10.79 -10.68 -0.60
N GLY A 50 -10.93 -12.00 -0.72
CA GLY A 50 -9.86 -12.89 -1.17
C GLY A 50 -8.96 -13.42 -0.06
N GLY A 51 -9.37 -13.33 1.21
CA GLY A 51 -8.65 -13.93 2.34
C GLY A 51 -7.22 -13.41 2.49
N ASP A 52 -6.22 -14.27 2.24
CA ASP A 52 -4.78 -13.93 2.36
C ASP A 52 -4.14 -13.39 1.07
N GLN A 53 -4.85 -13.39 -0.07
CA GLN A 53 -4.35 -12.88 -1.36
C GLN A 53 -3.91 -11.40 -1.31
N PRO A 54 -4.63 -10.49 -0.61
CA PRO A 54 -4.27 -9.07 -0.59
C PRO A 54 -2.91 -8.79 0.06
N ARG A 55 -2.39 -9.72 0.87
CA ARG A 55 -1.09 -9.58 1.52
C ARG A 55 0.09 -9.73 0.54
N ALA A 56 -0.07 -10.58 -0.49
CA ALA A 56 0.95 -10.77 -1.51
C ALA A 56 1.00 -9.57 -2.48
N GLU A 57 -0.17 -9.08 -2.89
CA GLU A 57 -0.32 -7.88 -3.71
C GLU A 57 0.21 -6.63 -3.00
N MET A 58 -0.09 -6.48 -1.70
CA MET A 58 0.43 -5.37 -0.90
C MET A 58 1.95 -5.36 -0.83
N LYS A 59 2.61 -6.53 -0.70
CA LYS A 59 4.08 -6.61 -0.67
C LYS A 59 4.72 -6.19 -1.99
N GLN A 60 4.00 -6.27 -3.11
CA GLN A 60 4.46 -5.77 -4.41
C GLN A 60 4.21 -4.26 -4.52
N PHE A 61 3.01 -3.80 -4.15
CA PHE A 61 2.65 -2.39 -4.11
C PHE A 61 3.55 -1.57 -3.18
N ASP A 62 3.87 -2.07 -1.98
CA ASP A 62 4.78 -1.43 -1.04
C ASP A 62 6.18 -1.27 -1.65
N ARG A 63 6.69 -2.29 -2.36
CA ARG A 63 8.00 -2.24 -3.01
C ARG A 63 8.06 -1.23 -4.16
N GLU A 64 6.98 -1.07 -4.91
CA GLU A 64 6.90 -0.09 -6.00
C GLU A 64 6.78 1.35 -5.46
N LYS A 65 5.96 1.53 -4.43
CA LYS A 65 5.77 2.80 -3.72
C LYS A 65 7.06 3.25 -3.05
N ASP A 66 7.82 2.31 -2.46
CA ASP A 66 9.11 2.60 -1.83
C ASP A 66 10.15 3.03 -2.84
N GLN A 67 10.24 2.39 -4.01
CA GLN A 67 11.13 2.83 -5.08
C GLN A 67 10.77 4.24 -5.56
N THR A 68 9.48 4.51 -5.78
CA THR A 68 9.00 5.83 -6.20
C THR A 68 9.32 6.92 -5.17
N ARG A 69 9.15 6.63 -3.88
CA ARG A 69 9.50 7.53 -2.77
C ARG A 69 11.01 7.77 -2.67
N VAL A 70 11.82 6.72 -2.82
CA VAL A 70 13.28 6.82 -2.82
C VAL A 70 13.74 7.73 -3.96
N VAL A 71 13.24 7.49 -5.18
CA VAL A 71 13.52 8.34 -6.35
C VAL A 71 13.11 9.79 -6.10
N GLY A 72 11.91 10.02 -5.52
CA GLY A 72 11.44 11.34 -5.15
C GLY A 72 12.36 12.03 -4.12
N GLY A 73 12.79 11.30 -3.09
CA GLY A 73 13.70 11.80 -2.06
C GLY A 73 15.10 12.12 -2.57
N LEU A 74 15.63 11.32 -3.50
CA LEU A 74 16.90 11.61 -4.19
C LEU A 74 16.79 12.87 -5.04
N LYS A 75 15.72 13.01 -5.84
CA LYS A 75 15.44 14.22 -6.62
C LYS A 75 15.30 15.46 -5.73
N ALA A 76 14.64 15.34 -4.59
CA ALA A 76 14.52 16.43 -3.62
C ALA A 76 15.89 16.80 -3.02
N SER A 77 16.70 15.79 -2.67
CA SER A 77 18.07 15.98 -2.14
C SER A 77 18.97 16.74 -3.11
N ILE A 78 18.85 16.49 -4.42
CA ILE A 78 19.61 17.19 -5.47
C ILE A 78 19.20 18.66 -5.56
N ARG A 79 17.88 18.93 -5.55
CA ARG A 79 17.33 20.29 -5.70
C ARG A 79 17.44 21.14 -4.45
N ASN A 80 17.59 20.54 -3.27
CA ASN A 80 17.63 21.27 -2.01
C ASN A 80 18.90 22.15 -1.91
N PRO A 81 18.78 23.50 -1.86
CA PRO A 81 19.94 24.40 -1.76
C PRO A 81 20.69 24.26 -0.43
N ARG A 82 20.05 23.76 0.63
CA ARG A 82 20.68 23.49 1.94
C ARG A 82 21.51 22.21 1.96
N ASN A 83 21.45 21.39 0.92
CA ASN A 83 22.23 20.17 0.84
C ASN A 83 23.64 20.46 0.31
N SER A 84 24.62 19.73 0.82
CA SER A 84 26.01 19.84 0.38
C SER A 84 26.20 19.37 -1.07
N ASN A 85 27.20 19.91 -1.76
CA ASN A 85 27.53 19.47 -3.13
C ASN A 85 27.84 17.96 -3.17
N ALA A 86 28.60 17.45 -2.20
CA ALA A 86 28.89 16.02 -2.07
C ALA A 86 27.62 15.17 -1.82
N GLY A 87 26.64 15.71 -1.09
CA GLY A 87 25.34 15.04 -0.88
C GLY A 87 24.49 15.01 -2.16
N LYS A 88 24.52 16.08 -2.95
CA LYS A 88 23.84 16.16 -4.26
C LYS A 88 24.45 15.20 -5.27
N SER A 89 25.78 15.12 -5.36
CA SER A 89 26.47 14.20 -6.27
C SER A 89 26.15 12.74 -5.94
N ARG A 90 26.19 12.35 -4.65
CA ARG A 90 25.79 10.99 -4.23
C ARG A 90 24.33 10.68 -4.52
N ALA A 91 23.44 11.67 -4.33
CA ALA A 91 22.03 11.49 -4.63
C ALA A 91 21.78 11.33 -6.14
N GLN A 92 22.55 12.02 -6.98
CA GLN A 92 22.52 11.88 -8.43
C GLN A 92 23.04 10.51 -8.87
N GLU A 93 24.20 10.09 -8.38
CA GLU A 93 24.79 8.78 -8.70
C GLU A 93 23.83 7.62 -8.38
N LYS A 94 23.19 7.69 -7.20
CA LYS A 94 22.19 6.68 -6.78
C LYS A 94 20.92 6.73 -7.61
N LEU A 95 20.52 7.90 -8.11
CA LEU A 95 19.38 8.05 -9.00
C LEU A 95 19.68 7.50 -10.39
N ASP A 96 20.90 7.69 -10.88
CA ASP A 96 21.38 7.16 -12.16
C ASP A 96 21.51 5.63 -12.09
N GLU A 97 22.03 5.08 -10.99
CA GLU A 97 22.06 3.63 -10.72
C GLU A 97 20.66 3.01 -10.76
N MET A 98 19.68 3.65 -10.11
CA MET A 98 18.29 3.15 -10.07
C MET A 98 17.52 3.35 -11.38
N SER A 99 17.94 4.27 -12.25
CA SER A 99 17.29 4.52 -13.54
C SER A 99 17.95 3.79 -14.71
N GLY A 100 19.23 3.45 -14.60
CA GLY A 100 19.98 2.66 -15.57
C GLY A 100 19.78 1.14 -15.46
N THR A 101 19.02 0.66 -14.48
CA THR A 101 18.72 -0.77 -14.27
C THR A 101 17.51 -1.30 -15.06
N PHE A 102 17.09 -0.63 -16.13
CA PHE A 102 16.00 -1.07 -17.01
C PHE A 102 16.43 -1.14 -18.48
#